data_AF-A0A4Q3UGY7-F1
#
_entry.id   AF-A0A4Q3UGY7-F1
#
_cell.length_a   1.000
_cell.length_b   1.000
_cell.length_c   1.000
_cell.angle_alpha   90.00
_cell.angle_beta   90.00
_cell.angle_gamma   90.00
#
_symmetry.space_group_name_H-M   'P 1'
#
loop_
_entity.id
_entity.type
_entity.pdbx_description
1 polymer ?
#
loop_
_entity_poly.entity_id
_entity_poly.type
_entity_poly.pdbx_seq_one_letter_code
_entity_poly.pdbx_strand_id
1 'polypeptide(L)'
;MTVPAPTLKIEGTPDAAPLEMPVNLSVAGVNLADGSPFEESSLGTAAYLVFREKASGSPQEIWDKELKAWASGDGTGTKGEDLAFKDGNWNGILVAAGKQDKDGKPQFEKHLGGYPRYLFAGSFADKSGNLVVGPKSPPVSFISASDKNLIGVLPKDGEKPESATQARLFLKSDPSRTIGQVRIENDASLVLETFNPSGGVMTSLTLNPDGSIRLKGRLIVDGDIEVGHVSYLDAGNARKELP
;
A
#
# COMPACT_ATOMS: atom_id res chain seq x y z
N MET A 1 -14.84 28.15 -1.22
CA MET A 1 -14.90 27.21 -0.09
C MET A 1 -13.56 26.51 0.00
N THR A 2 -13.02 26.33 1.19
CA THR A 2 -11.73 25.70 1.44
C THR A 2 -11.94 24.44 2.27
N VAL A 3 -11.59 23.28 1.70
CA VAL A 3 -11.72 21.98 2.34
C VAL A 3 -10.32 21.44 2.62
N PRO A 4 -9.96 21.13 3.87
CA PRO A 4 -8.65 20.56 4.19
C PRO A 4 -8.56 19.06 3.86
N ALA A 5 -7.34 18.52 3.82
CA ALA A 5 -7.14 17.08 3.65
C ALA A 5 -7.65 16.33 4.88
N PRO A 6 -8.32 15.18 4.71
CA PRO A 6 -8.69 14.35 5.85
C PRO A 6 -7.46 13.79 6.59
N THR A 7 -7.56 13.74 7.91
CA THR A 7 -6.65 12.99 8.78
C THR A 7 -7.28 11.65 9.11
N LEU A 8 -6.49 10.59 9.05
CA LEU A 8 -6.91 9.24 9.42
C LEU A 8 -6.31 8.87 10.76
N LYS A 9 -7.14 8.39 11.68
CA LYS A 9 -6.70 7.70 12.88
C LYS A 9 -6.98 6.21 12.69
N ILE A 10 -5.90 5.48 12.46
CA ILE A 10 -5.88 4.05 12.21
C ILE A 10 -5.20 3.33 13.38
N GLU A 11 -5.69 2.14 13.71
CA GLU A 11 -4.92 1.18 14.49
C GLU A 11 -3.97 0.44 13.55
N GLY A 12 -2.76 0.09 13.98
CA GLY A 12 -1.74 -0.55 13.13
C GLY A 12 -0.57 0.36 12.79
N THR A 13 -0.04 0.25 11.56
CA THR A 13 1.07 1.09 11.08
C THR A 13 0.52 2.30 10.33
N PRO A 14 1.28 3.41 10.21
CA PRO A 14 0.81 4.64 9.56
C PRO A 14 0.32 4.48 8.11
N ASP A 15 0.71 3.40 7.44
CA ASP A 15 0.44 3.08 6.04
C ASP A 15 -0.44 1.84 5.84
N ALA A 16 -0.78 1.11 6.91
CA ALA A 16 -1.61 -0.09 6.86
C ALA A 16 -2.57 -0.21 8.04
N ALA A 17 -3.86 -0.23 7.73
CA ALA A 17 -4.94 -0.43 8.68
C ALA A 17 -5.47 -1.88 8.62
N PRO A 18 -5.75 -2.53 9.76
CA PRO A 18 -6.50 -3.77 9.78
C PRO A 18 -7.87 -3.59 9.14
N LEU A 19 -8.25 -4.49 8.23
CA LEU A 19 -9.51 -4.44 7.48
C LEU A 19 -10.73 -4.45 8.43
N GLU A 20 -10.61 -5.18 9.53
CA GLU A 20 -11.67 -5.41 10.52
C GLU A 20 -11.83 -4.27 11.53
N MET A 21 -10.84 -3.38 11.65
CA MET A 21 -10.85 -2.31 12.64
C MET A 21 -11.45 -1.01 12.08
N PRO A 22 -12.10 -0.19 12.92
CA PRO A 22 -12.61 1.10 12.49
C PRO A 22 -11.47 2.07 12.21
N VAL A 23 -11.53 2.71 11.04
CA VAL A 23 -10.73 3.89 10.69
C VAL A 23 -11.55 5.12 10.97
N ASN A 24 -11.06 5.98 11.86
CA ASN A 24 -11.70 7.27 12.12
C ASN A 24 -11.11 8.30 11.15
N LEU A 25 -11.95 8.86 10.32
CA LEU A 25 -11.60 9.92 9.39
C LEU A 25 -12.10 11.25 9.95
N SER A 26 -11.24 12.27 9.94
CA SER A 26 -11.60 13.62 10.37
C SER A 26 -11.15 14.65 9.35
N VAL A 27 -12.07 15.52 8.94
CA VAL A 27 -11.79 16.71 8.13
C VAL A 27 -11.91 17.91 9.06
N ALA A 28 -10.81 18.66 9.19
CA ALA A 28 -10.79 19.88 9.98
C ALA A 28 -11.81 20.91 9.45
N GLY A 29 -12.09 21.95 10.25
CA GLY A 29 -13.05 23.01 9.91
C GLY A 29 -12.96 23.47 8.45
N VAL A 30 -14.08 23.36 7.74
CA VAL A 30 -14.24 23.81 6.35
C VAL A 30 -14.68 25.27 6.38
N ASN A 31 -14.19 26.10 5.47
CA ASN A 31 -14.60 27.51 5.38
C ASN A 31 -15.32 27.79 4.05
N LEU A 32 -16.36 28.62 4.10
CA LEU A 32 -17.03 29.19 2.94
C LEU A 32 -16.11 30.15 2.17
N ALA A 33 -16.54 30.60 0.99
CA ALA A 33 -15.73 31.48 0.14
C ALA A 33 -15.47 32.86 0.76
N ASP A 34 -16.37 33.32 1.64
CA ASP A 34 -16.24 34.56 2.41
C ASP A 34 -15.37 34.39 3.68
N GLY A 35 -14.83 33.19 3.92
CA GLY A 35 -14.01 32.86 5.08
C GLY A 35 -14.79 32.49 6.34
N SER A 36 -16.12 32.51 6.31
CA SER A 36 -16.93 32.05 7.44
C SER A 36 -16.88 30.52 7.59
N PRO A 37 -17.04 29.98 8.81
CA PRO A 37 -17.07 28.53 9.02
C PRO A 37 -18.24 27.87 8.29
N PHE A 38 -17.98 26.71 7.69
CA PHE A 38 -18.99 25.85 7.10
C PHE A 38 -19.64 25.01 8.22
N GLU A 39 -20.76 25.50 8.72
CA GLU A 39 -21.55 24.90 9.79
C GLU A 39 -22.74 24.09 9.23
N GLU A 40 -23.38 23.30 10.09
CA GLU A 40 -24.56 22.50 9.73
C GLU A 40 -25.70 23.36 9.14
N SER A 41 -25.84 24.61 9.58
CA SER A 41 -26.87 25.54 9.10
C SER A 41 -26.69 25.92 7.62
N SER A 42 -25.47 25.83 7.10
CA SER A 42 -25.07 26.08 5.71
C SER A 42 -24.94 24.82 4.85
N LEU A 43 -25.19 23.65 5.44
CA LEU A 43 -24.94 22.34 4.84
C LEU A 43 -25.92 22.02 3.71
N GLY A 44 -25.39 21.73 2.52
CA GLY A 44 -26.06 20.96 1.47
C GLY A 44 -25.57 19.51 1.44
N THR A 45 -24.25 19.30 1.48
CA THR A 45 -23.61 17.97 1.53
C THR A 45 -22.34 18.05 2.36
N ALA A 46 -22.09 17.05 3.21
CA ALA A 46 -20.80 16.80 3.85
C ALA A 46 -20.52 15.30 3.79
N ALA A 47 -19.58 14.93 2.94
CA ALA A 47 -19.21 13.54 2.71
C ALA A 47 -17.70 13.40 2.59
N TYR A 48 -17.21 12.17 2.68
CA TYR A 48 -15.88 11.80 2.22
C TYR A 48 -15.96 10.88 1.01
N LEU A 49 -15.05 11.09 0.08
CA LEU A 49 -14.85 10.25 -1.09
C LEU A 49 -13.72 9.26 -0.83
N VAL A 50 -13.87 8.04 -1.34
CA VAL A 50 -12.84 7.00 -1.25
C VAL A 50 -12.23 6.80 -2.63
N PHE A 51 -10.93 6.99 -2.74
CA PHE A 51 -10.15 6.72 -3.93
C PHE A 51 -9.33 5.45 -3.72
N ARG A 52 -9.07 4.72 -4.80
CA ARG A 52 -8.24 3.51 -4.81
C ARG A 52 -7.23 3.55 -5.96
N GLU A 53 -5.98 3.25 -5.64
CA GLU A 53 -4.95 2.86 -6.60
C GLU A 53 -4.77 1.35 -6.48
N LYS A 54 -5.16 0.57 -7.51
CA LYS A 54 -5.04 -0.90 -7.50
C LYS A 54 -3.60 -1.38 -7.33
N ALA A 55 -2.68 -0.65 -7.93
CA ALA A 55 -1.24 -0.74 -7.75
C ALA A 55 -0.62 0.66 -7.66
N SER A 56 0.56 0.78 -7.07
CA SER A 56 1.27 2.06 -7.00
C SER A 56 1.42 2.69 -8.39
N GLY A 57 0.93 3.91 -8.57
CA GLY A 57 1.02 4.63 -9.84
C GLY A 57 -0.03 4.25 -10.90
N SER A 58 -0.93 3.31 -10.60
CA SER A 58 -2.09 3.02 -11.44
C SER A 58 -3.11 4.18 -11.42
N PRO A 59 -3.95 4.34 -12.46
CA PRO A 59 -5.03 5.31 -12.44
C PRO A 59 -5.92 5.15 -11.21
N GLN A 60 -6.26 6.29 -10.58
CA GLN A 60 -7.15 6.29 -9.43
C GLN A 60 -8.59 5.99 -9.86
N GLU A 61 -9.22 5.09 -9.11
CA GLU A 61 -10.66 4.86 -9.14
C GLU A 61 -11.29 5.52 -7.93
N ILE A 62 -12.55 5.94 -8.04
CA ILE A 62 -13.34 6.49 -6.96
C ILE A 62 -14.52 5.58 -6.67
N TRP A 63 -14.81 5.37 -5.38
CA TRP A 63 -16.00 4.65 -4.96
C TRP A 63 -17.22 5.55 -5.05
N ASP A 64 -18.22 5.12 -5.82
CA ASP A 64 -19.55 5.69 -5.76
C ASP A 64 -20.42 4.86 -4.81
N LYS A 65 -20.83 5.46 -3.69
CA LYS A 65 -21.66 4.81 -2.67
C LYS A 65 -23.04 4.42 -3.19
N GLU A 66 -23.62 5.24 -4.06
CA GLU A 66 -24.97 5.03 -4.58
C GLU A 66 -24.99 3.89 -5.60
N LEU A 67 -24.03 3.90 -6.53
CA LEU A 67 -23.87 2.84 -7.52
C LEU A 67 -23.22 1.56 -6.97
N LYS A 68 -22.62 1.65 -5.77
CA LYS A 68 -21.79 0.61 -5.14
C LYS A 68 -20.76 0.06 -6.12
N ALA A 69 -20.01 0.96 -6.75
CA ALA A 69 -19.06 0.59 -7.78
C ALA A 69 -17.84 1.53 -7.79
N TRP A 70 -16.72 1.01 -8.26
CA TRP A 70 -15.54 1.79 -8.59
C TRP A 70 -15.70 2.43 -9.96
N ALA A 71 -15.51 3.74 -10.06
CA ALA A 71 -15.58 4.51 -11.29
C ALA A 71 -14.27 5.29 -11.54
N SER A 72 -14.00 5.66 -12.79
CA SER A 72 -12.95 6.64 -13.10
C SER A 72 -13.48 8.07 -12.84
N GLY A 73 -12.70 8.94 -12.21
CA GLY A 73 -13.08 10.34 -12.08
C GLY A 73 -12.25 11.13 -11.08
N ASP A 74 -12.57 12.42 -10.95
CA ASP A 74 -11.94 13.34 -10.00
C ASP A 74 -12.73 13.51 -8.69
N GLY A 75 -13.93 12.94 -8.62
CA GLY A 75 -14.85 13.06 -7.48
C GLY A 75 -16.03 14.00 -7.70
N THR A 76 -16.05 14.74 -8.81
CA THR A 76 -17.18 15.59 -9.17
C THR A 76 -18.40 14.74 -9.53
N GLY A 77 -19.52 14.94 -8.83
CA GLY A 77 -20.77 14.21 -9.07
C GLY A 77 -20.82 12.80 -8.47
N THR A 78 -19.73 12.30 -7.89
CA THR A 78 -19.71 11.01 -7.19
C THR A 78 -20.31 11.13 -5.79
N LYS A 79 -21.16 10.17 -5.41
CA LYS A 79 -21.71 10.12 -4.05
C LYS A 79 -20.74 9.46 -3.07
N GLY A 80 -20.34 10.23 -2.06
CA GLY A 80 -19.47 9.78 -0.97
C GLY A 80 -20.22 9.19 0.22
N GLU A 81 -19.44 8.89 1.25
CA GLU A 81 -19.93 8.45 2.55
C GLU A 81 -20.14 9.66 3.47
N ASP A 82 -21.21 9.66 4.26
CA ASP A 82 -21.62 10.83 5.03
C ASP A 82 -20.64 11.14 6.17
N LEU A 83 -20.47 12.43 6.45
CA LEU A 83 -19.72 12.96 7.59
C LEU A 83 -20.68 13.56 8.62
N ALA A 84 -20.35 13.44 9.89
CA ALA A 84 -21.05 14.07 11.01
C ALA A 84 -20.19 15.17 11.63
N PHE A 85 -20.79 16.33 11.92
CA PHE A 85 -20.08 17.41 12.58
C PHE A 85 -19.98 17.14 14.09
N LYS A 86 -18.76 17.21 14.64
CA LYS A 86 -18.51 17.04 16.07
C LYS A 86 -17.19 17.71 16.46
N ASP A 87 -17.22 18.44 17.57
CA ASP A 87 -16.04 19.09 18.17
C ASP A 87 -15.27 19.97 17.17
N GLY A 88 -16.00 20.71 16.31
CA GLY A 88 -15.41 21.60 15.29
C GLY A 88 -14.86 20.90 14.04
N ASN A 89 -15.04 19.58 13.93
CA ASN A 89 -14.55 18.78 12.81
C ASN A 89 -15.67 17.97 12.17
N TRP A 90 -15.47 17.58 10.91
CA TRP A 90 -16.36 16.66 10.20
C TRP A 90 -15.78 15.25 10.26
N ASN A 91 -16.49 14.33 10.90
CA ASN A 91 -15.98 13.01 11.24
C ASN A 91 -16.75 11.91 10.52
N GLY A 92 -16.02 10.88 10.09
CA GLY A 92 -16.55 9.66 9.50
C GLY A 92 -15.92 8.45 10.15
N ILE A 93 -16.65 7.33 10.13
CA ILE A 93 -16.12 6.03 10.54
C ILE A 93 -16.19 5.11 9.32
N LEU A 94 -15.06 4.48 9.00
CA LEU A 94 -14.97 3.46 7.97
C LEU A 94 -14.59 2.13 8.63
N VAL A 95 -15.45 1.13 8.46
CA VAL A 95 -15.07 -0.28 8.64
C VAL A 95 -14.99 -0.87 7.24
N ALA A 96 -13.80 -1.31 6.84
CA ALA A 96 -13.56 -1.78 5.49
C ALA A 96 -14.04 -3.23 5.28
N ALA A 97 -14.01 -4.04 6.34
CA ALA A 97 -14.57 -5.39 6.34
C ALA A 97 -16.08 -5.39 6.05
N GLY A 98 -16.51 -6.33 5.20
CA GLY A 98 -17.92 -6.59 4.92
C GLY A 98 -18.60 -5.62 3.96
N LYS A 99 -17.95 -4.52 3.54
CA LYS A 99 -18.49 -3.67 2.47
C LYS A 99 -18.36 -4.36 1.13
N GLN A 100 -19.42 -4.33 0.33
CA GLN A 100 -19.52 -5.00 -0.96
C GLN A 100 -19.94 -4.04 -2.08
N ASP A 101 -19.50 -4.34 -3.29
CA ASP A 101 -20.02 -3.76 -4.51
C ASP A 101 -21.39 -4.33 -4.88
N LYS A 102 -21.98 -3.76 -5.93
CA LYS A 102 -23.28 -4.18 -6.45
C LYS A 102 -23.32 -5.66 -6.88
N ASP A 103 -22.17 -6.27 -7.14
CA ASP A 103 -22.03 -7.66 -7.58
C ASP A 103 -21.66 -8.60 -6.40
N GLY A 104 -21.65 -8.08 -5.17
CA GLY A 104 -21.34 -8.83 -3.95
C GLY A 104 -19.84 -9.04 -3.67
N LYS A 105 -18.95 -8.42 -4.47
CA LYS A 105 -17.50 -8.51 -4.24
C LYS A 105 -17.06 -7.51 -3.17
N PRO A 106 -15.99 -7.78 -2.40
CA PRO A 106 -15.52 -6.84 -1.39
C PRO A 106 -15.12 -5.50 -2.00
N GLN A 107 -15.60 -4.40 -1.41
CA GLN A 107 -15.21 -3.05 -1.81
C GLN A 107 -13.70 -2.85 -1.62
N PHE A 108 -13.21 -3.25 -0.45
CA PHE A 108 -11.79 -3.18 -0.07
C PHE A 108 -11.14 -4.54 -0.27
N GLU A 109 -10.99 -4.96 -1.51
CA GLU A 109 -10.35 -6.22 -1.86
C GLU A 109 -8.84 -6.09 -2.06
N LYS A 110 -8.15 -7.22 -1.90
CA LYS A 110 -6.77 -7.39 -2.33
C LYS A 110 -6.69 -7.39 -3.85
N HIS A 111 -5.58 -6.88 -4.41
CA HIS A 111 -5.32 -6.92 -5.84
C HIS A 111 -4.17 -7.90 -6.16
N LEU A 112 -4.10 -8.35 -7.42
CA LEU A 112 -2.97 -9.17 -7.86
C LEU A 112 -1.68 -8.35 -7.72
N GLY A 113 -0.68 -8.89 -7.01
CA GLY A 113 0.59 -8.18 -6.77
C GLY A 113 0.62 -7.27 -5.53
N GLY A 114 -0.45 -7.14 -4.74
CA GLY A 114 -0.36 -6.40 -3.47
C GLY A 114 -1.68 -5.90 -2.89
N TYR A 115 -1.57 -4.95 -1.98
CA TYR A 115 -2.72 -4.25 -1.41
C TYR A 115 -2.95 -2.94 -2.17
N PRO A 116 -4.17 -2.67 -2.63
CA PRO A 116 -4.50 -1.36 -3.15
C PRO A 116 -4.27 -0.27 -2.10
N ARG A 117 -3.88 0.91 -2.57
CA ARG A 117 -3.72 2.10 -1.73
C ARG A 117 -5.00 2.91 -1.80
N TYR A 118 -5.54 3.25 -0.64
CA TYR A 118 -6.76 4.02 -0.52
C TYR A 118 -6.43 5.42 -0.04
N LEU A 119 -7.07 6.41 -0.65
CA LEU A 119 -6.95 7.82 -0.28
C LEU A 119 -8.34 8.38 -0.05
N PHE A 120 -8.45 9.39 0.80
CA PHE A 120 -9.73 9.99 1.13
C PHE A 120 -9.71 11.49 0.90
N ALA A 121 -10.80 12.05 0.41
CA ALA A 121 -10.97 13.51 0.30
C ALA A 121 -12.32 13.93 0.89
N GLY A 122 -12.35 15.10 1.52
CA GLY A 122 -13.62 15.73 1.88
C GLY A 122 -14.36 16.24 0.65
N SER A 123 -15.69 16.10 0.63
CA SER A 123 -16.57 16.58 -0.44
C SER A 123 -17.75 17.32 0.20
N PHE A 124 -17.78 18.64 -0.03
CA PHE A 124 -18.70 19.55 0.65
C PHE A 124 -19.45 20.39 -0.36
N ALA A 125 -20.77 20.51 -0.19
CA ALA A 125 -21.59 21.44 -0.97
C ALA A 125 -22.39 22.34 -0.04
N ASP A 126 -22.44 23.62 -0.35
CA ASP A 126 -23.37 24.55 0.29
C ASP A 126 -24.81 24.32 -0.21
N LYS A 127 -25.77 25.04 0.38
CA LYS A 127 -27.19 24.99 -0.03
C LYS A 127 -27.44 25.47 -1.46
N SER A 128 -26.50 26.21 -2.05
CA SER A 128 -26.56 26.64 -3.45
C SER A 128 -26.05 25.55 -4.40
N GLY A 129 -25.55 24.44 -3.87
CA GLY A 129 -25.03 23.30 -4.65
C GLY A 129 -23.59 23.48 -5.11
N ASN A 130 -22.85 24.46 -4.57
CA ASN A 130 -21.44 24.65 -4.91
C ASN A 130 -20.60 23.56 -4.25
N LEU A 131 -20.38 22.47 -4.98
CA LEU A 131 -19.58 21.33 -4.54
C LEU A 131 -18.08 21.63 -4.65
N VAL A 132 -17.34 21.34 -3.58
CA VAL A 132 -15.88 21.37 -3.54
C VAL A 132 -15.35 20.06 -2.98
N VAL A 133 -14.40 19.46 -3.72
CA VAL A 133 -13.61 18.32 -3.25
C VAL A 133 -12.24 18.84 -2.79
N GLY A 134 -11.88 18.52 -1.56
CA GLY A 134 -10.60 18.90 -0.97
C GLY A 134 -9.41 18.05 -1.45
N PRO A 135 -8.20 18.35 -0.96
CA PRO A 135 -7.04 17.51 -1.18
C PRO A 135 -7.20 16.13 -0.52
N LYS A 136 -6.45 15.15 -1.04
CA LYS A 136 -6.49 13.77 -0.55
C LYS A 136 -5.61 13.58 0.69
N SER A 137 -6.01 12.65 1.56
CA SER A 137 -5.20 12.16 2.67
C SER A 137 -3.93 11.46 2.17
N PRO A 138 -2.94 11.22 3.05
CA PRO A 138 -1.94 10.19 2.81
C PRO A 138 -2.61 8.83 2.49
N PRO A 139 -1.97 7.99 1.67
CA PRO A 139 -2.51 6.69 1.29
C PRO A 139 -2.41 5.67 2.42
N VAL A 140 -3.42 4.83 2.55
CA VAL A 140 -3.45 3.69 3.49
C VAL A 140 -3.83 2.41 2.75
N SER A 141 -3.24 1.29 3.15
CA SER A 141 -3.64 -0.04 2.67
C SER A 141 -4.52 -0.73 3.71
N PHE A 142 -5.48 -1.54 3.29
CA PHE A 142 -6.25 -2.39 4.20
C PHE A 142 -5.75 -3.83 4.15
N ILE A 143 -5.46 -4.40 5.32
CA ILE A 143 -4.93 -5.75 5.46
C ILE A 143 -5.83 -6.51 6.43
N SER A 144 -6.41 -7.64 6.01
CA SER A 144 -7.20 -8.44 6.95
C SER A 144 -6.30 -9.12 8.00
N ALA A 145 -6.76 -9.17 9.25
CA ALA A 145 -6.09 -9.96 10.29
C ALA A 145 -6.04 -11.46 9.97
N SER A 146 -6.98 -11.93 9.13
CA SER A 146 -6.99 -13.29 8.58
C SER A 146 -6.09 -13.47 7.36
N ASP A 147 -5.59 -12.36 6.80
CA ASP A 147 -4.75 -12.37 5.62
C ASP A 147 -3.34 -12.82 5.95
N LYS A 148 -3.12 -14.12 5.80
CA LYS A 148 -1.81 -14.75 5.93
C LYS A 148 -1.02 -14.57 4.64
N ASN A 149 -0.91 -13.35 4.10
CA ASN A 149 -0.06 -13.11 2.93
C ASN A 149 1.40 -13.23 3.30
N LEU A 150 1.80 -14.49 3.43
CA LEU A 150 3.16 -14.92 3.54
C LEU A 150 3.87 -14.55 2.24
N ILE A 151 3.20 -14.51 1.07
CA ILE A 151 3.86 -14.34 -0.23
C ILE A 151 3.31 -13.14 -1.02
N GLY A 152 4.18 -12.36 -1.66
CA GLY A 152 3.80 -11.31 -2.62
C GLY A 152 4.83 -11.08 -3.72
N VAL A 153 4.40 -10.52 -4.87
CA VAL A 153 5.25 -10.17 -6.02
C VAL A 153 5.16 -8.66 -6.28
N LEU A 154 6.28 -7.94 -6.21
CA LEU A 154 6.34 -6.49 -6.36
C LEU A 154 7.53 -6.07 -7.25
N PRO A 155 7.46 -4.90 -7.91
CA PRO A 155 8.64 -4.29 -8.51
C PRO A 155 9.65 -3.85 -7.43
N LYS A 156 10.78 -3.24 -7.81
CA LYS A 156 11.67 -2.55 -6.86
C LYS A 156 10.90 -1.49 -6.06
N ASP A 157 11.35 -1.18 -4.85
CA ASP A 157 10.74 -0.10 -4.07
C ASP A 157 10.80 1.22 -4.85
N GLY A 158 9.62 1.84 -5.03
CA GLY A 158 9.47 3.08 -5.78
C GLY A 158 9.32 2.91 -7.30
N GLU A 159 9.41 1.70 -7.85
CA GLU A 159 9.17 1.46 -9.27
C GLU A 159 7.70 1.12 -9.57
N LYS A 160 7.26 1.50 -10.77
CA LYS A 160 5.98 1.04 -11.32
C LYS A 160 6.16 -0.29 -12.07
N PRO A 161 5.16 -1.18 -12.07
CA PRO A 161 5.23 -2.47 -12.76
C PRO A 161 5.62 -2.37 -14.25
N GLU A 162 5.10 -1.38 -14.97
CA GLU A 162 5.36 -1.16 -16.41
C GLU A 162 6.79 -0.71 -16.74
N SER A 163 7.54 -0.27 -15.72
CA SER A 163 8.92 0.21 -15.84
C SER A 163 9.88 -0.56 -14.94
N ALA A 164 9.45 -1.73 -14.43
CA ALA A 164 10.18 -2.44 -13.40
C ALA A 164 11.54 -2.93 -13.92
N THR A 165 12.61 -2.57 -13.21
CA THR A 165 13.95 -3.13 -13.40
C THR A 165 14.20 -4.33 -12.50
N GLN A 166 13.22 -4.68 -11.66
CA GLN A 166 13.31 -5.76 -10.71
C GLN A 166 11.94 -6.40 -10.48
N ALA A 167 11.88 -7.72 -10.41
CA ALA A 167 10.73 -8.45 -9.89
C ALA A 167 11.11 -9.11 -8.56
N ARG A 168 10.36 -8.84 -7.49
CA ARG A 168 10.62 -9.36 -6.14
C ARG A 168 9.47 -10.23 -5.66
N LEU A 169 9.74 -11.50 -5.40
CA LEU A 169 8.92 -12.38 -4.59
C LEU A 169 9.40 -12.28 -3.14
N PHE A 170 8.53 -12.04 -2.16
CA PHE A 170 8.93 -12.01 -0.74
C PHE A 170 8.08 -12.95 0.10
N LEU A 171 8.70 -13.48 1.16
CA LEU A 171 8.09 -14.30 2.19
C LEU A 171 8.03 -13.52 3.50
N LYS A 172 6.87 -13.50 4.17
CA LYS A 172 6.62 -12.85 5.45
C LYS A 172 6.28 -13.87 6.54
N SER A 173 6.58 -13.56 7.80
CA SER A 173 6.07 -14.33 8.95
C SER A 173 4.74 -13.80 9.49
N ASP A 174 4.50 -12.52 9.26
CA ASP A 174 3.32 -11.75 9.66
C ASP A 174 3.23 -10.53 8.72
N PRO A 175 2.12 -9.77 8.71
CA PRO A 175 1.94 -8.68 7.75
C PRO A 175 3.08 -7.65 7.69
N SER A 176 3.80 -7.46 8.80
CA SER A 176 4.84 -6.42 8.96
C SER A 176 6.27 -6.92 8.75
N ARG A 177 6.53 -8.23 8.77
CA ARG A 177 7.89 -8.77 8.78
C ARG A 177 8.17 -9.71 7.62
N THR A 178 9.03 -9.26 6.70
CA THR A 178 9.64 -10.10 5.65
C THR A 178 10.74 -10.96 6.27
N ILE A 179 10.68 -12.27 6.03
CA ILE A 179 11.66 -13.26 6.49
C ILE A 179 12.53 -13.82 5.35
N GLY A 180 12.13 -13.61 4.09
CA GLY A 180 12.97 -13.89 2.94
C GLY A 180 12.46 -13.22 1.66
N GLN A 181 13.29 -13.18 0.63
CA GLN A 181 12.90 -12.74 -0.69
C GLN A 181 13.71 -13.41 -1.80
N VAL A 182 13.12 -13.44 -2.99
CA VAL A 182 13.74 -13.79 -4.26
C VAL A 182 13.52 -12.59 -5.18
N ARG A 183 14.58 -12.08 -5.79
CA ARG A 183 14.52 -10.95 -6.72
C ARG A 183 15.23 -11.29 -8.03
N ILE A 184 14.59 -10.95 -9.14
CA ILE A 184 15.16 -11.02 -10.49
C ILE A 184 15.47 -9.59 -10.90
N GLU A 185 16.74 -9.31 -11.16
CA GLU A 185 17.22 -8.00 -11.60
C GLU A 185 17.18 -7.91 -13.13
N ASN A 186 17.16 -6.68 -13.68
CA ASN A 186 17.15 -6.43 -15.12
C ASN A 186 18.43 -6.92 -15.83
N ASP A 187 19.53 -7.11 -15.09
CA ASP A 187 20.73 -7.73 -15.63
C ASP A 187 20.62 -9.27 -15.71
N ALA A 188 19.43 -9.84 -15.46
CA ALA A 188 19.13 -11.27 -15.38
C ALA A 188 19.75 -12.01 -14.18
N SER A 189 20.28 -11.29 -13.19
CA SER A 189 20.71 -11.90 -11.94
C SER A 189 19.51 -12.35 -11.10
N LEU A 190 19.60 -13.55 -10.53
CA LEU A 190 18.66 -14.05 -9.52
C LEU A 190 19.30 -13.92 -8.14
N VAL A 191 18.67 -13.18 -7.24
CA VAL A 191 19.16 -12.99 -5.86
C VAL A 191 18.14 -13.54 -4.87
N LEU A 192 18.58 -14.42 -3.97
CA LEU A 192 17.78 -14.98 -2.88
C LEU A 192 18.34 -14.49 -1.55
N GLU A 193 17.50 -13.97 -0.68
CA GLU A 193 17.90 -13.44 0.62
C GLU A 193 17.00 -13.95 1.74
N THR A 194 17.59 -14.17 2.91
CA THR A 194 16.86 -14.39 4.17
C THR A 194 17.18 -13.27 5.15
N PHE A 195 16.22 -12.93 6.01
CA PHE A 195 16.34 -11.82 6.95
C PHE A 195 16.32 -12.29 8.40
N ASN A 196 17.05 -11.58 9.26
CA ASN A 196 16.95 -11.76 10.70
C ASN A 196 15.68 -11.06 11.25
N PRO A 197 15.32 -11.26 12.53
CA PRO A 197 14.15 -10.60 13.11
C PRO A 197 14.17 -9.07 13.10
N SER A 198 15.35 -8.44 12.94
CA SER A 198 15.49 -6.98 12.82
C SER A 198 15.51 -6.48 11.37
N GLY A 199 15.28 -7.35 10.38
CA GLY A 199 15.21 -7.01 8.95
C GLY A 199 16.56 -6.94 8.23
N GLY A 200 17.67 -7.25 8.89
CA GLY A 200 18.99 -7.35 8.26
C GLY A 200 19.17 -8.65 7.48
N VAL A 201 19.81 -8.58 6.30
CA VAL A 201 20.12 -9.77 5.48
C VAL A 201 21.06 -10.70 6.25
N MET A 202 20.63 -11.95 6.47
CA MET A 202 21.43 -13.01 7.09
C MET A 202 22.24 -13.78 6.05
N THR A 203 21.56 -14.26 5.01
CA THR A 203 22.17 -15.02 3.92
C THR A 203 21.72 -14.42 2.60
N SER A 204 22.63 -14.35 1.62
CA SER A 204 22.34 -13.95 0.25
C SER A 204 22.99 -14.93 -0.72
N LEU A 205 22.24 -15.41 -1.71
CA LEU A 205 22.70 -16.21 -2.84
C LEU A 205 22.41 -15.41 -4.12
N THR A 206 23.41 -15.17 -4.94
CA THR A 206 23.27 -14.52 -6.26
C THR A 206 23.71 -15.50 -7.33
N LEU A 207 22.81 -15.79 -8.27
CA LEU A 207 23.13 -16.44 -9.54
C LEU A 207 23.31 -15.35 -10.58
N ASN A 208 24.53 -15.22 -11.10
CA ASN A 208 24.86 -14.25 -12.14
C ASN A 208 24.63 -14.87 -13.53
N PRO A 209 24.35 -14.05 -14.56
CA PRO A 209 24.17 -14.53 -15.93
C PRO A 209 25.40 -15.21 -16.53
N ASP A 210 26.60 -14.92 -16.01
CA ASP A 210 27.86 -15.57 -16.40
C ASP A 210 28.01 -17.00 -15.83
N GLY A 211 26.97 -17.51 -15.15
CA GLY A 211 26.95 -18.82 -14.50
C GLY A 211 27.61 -18.83 -13.12
N SER A 212 28.19 -17.72 -12.66
CA SER A 212 28.83 -17.65 -11.35
C SER A 212 27.80 -17.56 -10.23
N ILE A 213 28.07 -18.28 -9.15
CA ILE A 213 27.26 -18.28 -7.93
C ILE A 213 28.04 -17.53 -6.86
N ARG A 214 27.42 -16.51 -6.26
CA ARG A 214 27.98 -15.79 -5.09
C ARG A 214 27.12 -16.06 -3.89
N LEU A 215 27.73 -16.54 -2.81
CA LEU A 215 27.07 -16.75 -1.53
C LEU A 215 27.69 -15.84 -0.46
N LYS A 216 26.84 -15.16 0.30
CA LYS A 216 27.19 -14.50 1.55
C LYS A 216 26.41 -15.18 2.67
N GLY A 217 27.10 -15.87 3.58
CA GLY A 217 26.49 -16.60 4.69
C GLY A 217 27.09 -17.99 4.86
N ARG A 218 26.31 -18.92 5.40
CA ARG A 218 26.71 -20.32 5.60
C ARG A 218 26.12 -21.19 4.48
N LEU A 219 26.97 -21.97 3.81
CA LEU A 219 26.56 -23.06 2.92
C LEU A 219 26.55 -24.37 3.69
N ILE A 220 25.48 -25.14 3.56
CA ILE A 220 25.45 -26.55 3.92
C ILE A 220 24.96 -27.27 2.66
N VAL A 221 25.76 -28.19 2.14
CA VAL A 221 25.40 -29.04 1.01
C VAL A 221 25.03 -30.40 1.57
N ASP A 222 23.83 -30.85 1.27
CA ASP A 222 23.38 -32.21 1.56
C ASP A 222 23.44 -33.02 0.25
N GLY A 223 24.58 -33.64 0.01
CA GLY A 223 24.93 -34.31 -1.24
C GLY A 223 26.31 -33.91 -1.76
N ASP A 224 26.60 -34.32 -2.99
CA ASP A 224 27.88 -34.05 -3.64
C ASP A 224 27.91 -32.64 -4.25
N ILE A 225 29.07 -32.00 -4.14
CA ILE A 225 29.38 -30.76 -4.85
C ILE A 225 30.48 -31.05 -5.88
N GLU A 226 30.12 -31.05 -7.15
CA GLU A 226 31.09 -31.11 -8.25
C GLU A 226 31.42 -29.69 -8.70
N VAL A 227 32.65 -29.28 -8.47
CA VAL A 227 33.15 -27.94 -8.80
C VAL A 227 34.43 -28.06 -9.59
N GLY A 228 34.49 -27.37 -10.74
CA GLY A 228 35.72 -27.27 -11.51
C GLY A 228 36.75 -26.35 -10.84
N HIS A 229 36.29 -25.29 -10.17
CA HIS A 229 37.12 -24.33 -9.44
C HIS A 229 36.35 -23.72 -8.27
N VAL A 230 37.02 -23.52 -7.13
CA VAL A 230 36.48 -22.78 -5.98
C VAL A 230 37.37 -21.58 -5.68
N SER A 231 36.77 -20.40 -5.66
CA SER A 231 37.45 -19.17 -5.20
C SER A 231 36.65 -18.52 -4.07
N TYR A 232 37.35 -18.00 -3.06
CA TYR A 232 36.75 -17.35 -1.89
C TYR A 232 37.49 -16.06 -1.53
N LEU A 233 36.82 -15.19 -0.78
CA LEU A 233 37.45 -14.01 -0.16
C LEU A 233 37.80 -14.37 1.28
N ASP A 234 39.04 -14.12 1.71
CA ASP A 234 39.41 -14.28 3.11
C ASP A 234 38.94 -13.09 3.97
N ALA A 235 39.24 -13.12 5.27
CA ALA A 235 38.88 -12.05 6.20
C ALA A 235 39.47 -10.67 5.83
N GLY A 236 40.50 -10.62 4.97
CA GLY A 236 41.10 -9.41 4.43
C GLY A 236 40.55 -8.99 3.06
N ASN A 237 39.50 -9.64 2.57
CA ASN A 237 38.96 -9.50 1.21
C ASN A 237 39.95 -9.87 0.09
N ALA A 238 40.99 -10.65 0.38
CA ALA A 238 41.87 -11.17 -0.65
C ALA A 238 41.23 -12.38 -1.32
N ARG A 239 41.20 -12.39 -2.66
CA ARG A 239 40.73 -13.56 -3.43
C ARG A 239 41.75 -14.68 -3.32
N LYS A 240 41.27 -15.86 -2.92
CA LYS A 240 42.02 -17.11 -2.85
C LYS A 240 41.32 -18.18 -3.66
N GLU A 241 42.09 -19.14 -4.15
CA GLU A 241 41.61 -20.31 -4.86
C GLU A 241 41.93 -21.55 -4.03
N LEU A 242 40.99 -22.48 -3.95
CA LEU A 242 41.27 -23.82 -3.43
C LEU A 242 41.83 -24.67 -4.58
N PRO A 243 42.89 -25.47 -4.32
CA PRO A 243 43.41 -26.42 -5.29
C PRO A 243 42.39 -27.50 -5.66
#